data_AF-A0A7Y3KLQ5-F1
#
_entry.id   AF-A0A7Y3KLQ5-F1
#
_cell.length_a   1.000
_cell.length_b   1.000
_cell.length_c   1.000
_cell.angle_alpha   90.00
_cell.angle_beta   90.00
_cell.angle_gamma   90.00
#
_symmetry.space_group_name_H-M   'P 1'
#
loop_
_entity.id
_entity.type
_entity.pdbx_description
1 polymer ?
#
loop_
_entity_poly.entity_id
_entity_poly.type
_entity_poly.pdbx_seq_one_letter_code
_entity_poly.pdbx_strand_id
1 'polypeptide(L)'
;MRKIIIASLLVNIFFGIITLKAQNNCSCWQTVDTSSGWHVVPFAWDSDGNYAPSPPLYRNDDGVTNAIKLPFNFCYWGKPIDSVFINNNGDISFHQAYSSYLPAAFPLVGWQMIAPFWADVDTRNALSGVVYYKITPTYMIVQWDTVGYFGQHADKRNSFQVIISNGSDPIIPNGNNVELCYGTMQWTTGDASNGINGFDGSPADPATVGANAGDGINYIQFGLFGIPGNSYIGQYPPPPYDGVSWLDTKSFIFNVCNNNTPPIVSGISPCDTLIVCMGDTLDYQILFLSPKQNDTAKSGLTPPVLPGVSIIRNVPGTTDSILLQIVGNGLNYGYHIIKLYGYISNVNPHDTSWAQFVLEVDSNAVGKIVASADTICKGDSVKLKAVANVNTYLWSNGKTTDSIEVAPLVTTTYSLHIAKGRCDHDIPITIVVVNGITGSFTPAPNPQCVGQQVNFTNNTVGANSYRWNFGDPSSGPADSSALQNPVHTYDSAATYTVTLIAKNNGGSCNVDTVVKTVTIVAPPQPVISGNDSVCAGGNTVLTASGGYVSYAWNNGATTSSI
;
A
#
# COMPACT_ATOMS: atom_id res chain seq x y z
N MET A 1 -28.77 24.40 -12.72
CA MET A 1 -28.18 23.11 -13.09
C MET A 1 -27.85 22.35 -11.81
N ARG A 2 -28.75 21.45 -11.39
CA ARG A 2 -28.55 20.48 -10.31
C ARG A 2 -28.48 19.10 -10.98
N LYS A 3 -27.45 18.31 -10.69
CA LYS A 3 -27.44 16.87 -11.02
C LYS A 3 -27.12 16.06 -9.77
N ILE A 4 -28.23 15.55 -9.26
CA ILE A 4 -28.55 14.37 -8.45
C ILE A 4 -27.46 13.29 -8.37
N ILE A 5 -27.32 12.82 -7.13
CA ILE A 5 -26.60 11.66 -6.58
C ILE A 5 -27.27 10.36 -7.05
N ILE A 6 -26.48 9.38 -7.51
CA ILE A 6 -26.81 7.95 -7.44
C ILE A 6 -25.58 7.21 -6.92
N ALA A 7 -25.79 6.50 -5.81
CA ALA A 7 -24.82 5.70 -5.09
C ALA A 7 -24.36 4.47 -5.89
N SER A 8 -23.05 4.22 -5.90
CA SER A 8 -22.48 2.90 -6.18
C SER A 8 -21.69 2.46 -4.94
N LEU A 9 -22.14 1.35 -4.37
CA LEU A 9 -21.45 0.59 -3.32
C LEU A 9 -20.02 0.26 -3.81
N LEU A 10 -19.03 1.00 -3.30
CA LEU A 10 -17.63 0.63 -3.41
C LEU A 10 -17.37 -0.44 -2.35
N VAL A 11 -17.32 -1.69 -2.78
CA VAL A 11 -16.64 -2.75 -2.05
C VAL A 11 -15.15 -2.38 -2.05
N ASN A 12 -14.72 -1.71 -1.00
CA ASN A 12 -13.31 -1.51 -0.69
C ASN A 12 -12.68 -2.87 -0.41
N ILE A 13 -12.15 -3.52 -1.44
CA ILE A 13 -11.09 -4.51 -1.27
C ILE A 13 -9.83 -3.83 -1.79
N PHE A 14 -9.25 -2.99 -0.92
CA PHE A 14 -7.84 -2.65 -0.98
C PHE A 14 -7.05 -3.93 -0.66
N PHE A 15 -6.69 -4.72 -1.66
CA PHE A 15 -5.39 -5.40 -1.56
C PHE A 15 -4.38 -4.40 -2.10
N GLY A 16 -3.90 -3.56 -1.18
CA GLY A 16 -2.61 -2.93 -1.40
C GLY A 16 -1.63 -4.05 -1.73
N ILE A 17 -0.77 -3.83 -2.72
CA ILE A 17 0.45 -4.61 -2.86
C ILE A 17 1.15 -4.47 -1.51
N ILE A 18 0.97 -5.45 -0.62
CA ILE A 18 1.81 -5.59 0.55
C ILE A 18 3.09 -6.18 -0.04
N THR A 19 3.94 -5.31 -0.61
CA THR A 19 5.35 -5.54 -0.39
C THR A 19 5.44 -5.50 1.13
N LEU A 20 5.63 -6.66 1.76
CA LEU A 20 5.99 -6.72 3.17
C LEU A 20 7.33 -5.98 3.28
N LYS A 21 7.28 -4.64 3.36
CA LYS A 21 8.27 -3.87 4.09
C LYS A 21 8.28 -4.52 5.46
N ALA A 22 9.48 -4.86 5.93
CA ALA A 22 9.73 -5.41 7.26
C ALA A 22 8.66 -4.94 8.26
N GLN A 23 7.88 -5.87 8.82
CA GLN A 23 6.97 -5.51 9.91
C GLN A 23 7.82 -5.19 11.13
N ASN A 24 8.21 -3.92 11.25
CA ASN A 24 8.92 -3.38 12.41
C ASN A 24 7.94 -3.34 13.59
N ASN A 25 7.81 -4.44 14.31
CA ASN A 25 6.88 -4.56 15.46
C ASN A 25 7.38 -3.88 16.74
N CYS A 26 8.45 -3.09 16.68
CA CYS A 26 8.95 -2.33 17.81
C CYS A 26 9.40 -0.96 17.33
N SER A 27 8.91 0.09 17.99
CA SER A 27 9.47 1.42 17.92
C SER A 27 10.40 1.58 19.13
N CYS A 28 11.43 2.42 19.04
CA CYS A 28 12.13 2.80 20.28
C CYS A 28 11.19 3.58 21.22
N TRP A 29 10.09 4.16 20.69
CA TRP A 29 9.01 4.80 21.45
C TRP A 29 8.42 3.88 22.51
N GLN A 30 8.61 4.24 23.78
CA GLN A 30 7.99 3.53 24.89
C GLN A 30 6.61 4.11 25.13
N THR A 31 5.57 3.29 25.01
CA THR A 31 4.20 3.77 25.19
C THR A 31 3.93 4.02 26.68
N VAL A 32 3.37 5.20 27.00
CA VAL A 32 2.95 5.54 28.36
C VAL A 32 1.85 4.58 28.80
N ASP A 33 2.05 3.94 29.94
CA ASP A 33 1.05 3.14 30.63
C ASP A 33 1.05 3.52 32.12
N THR A 34 0.06 4.31 32.52
CA THR A 34 -0.08 4.81 33.90
C THR A 34 -0.31 3.72 34.93
N SER A 35 -0.60 2.48 34.51
CA SER A 35 -0.69 1.33 35.42
C SER A 35 0.68 0.66 35.71
N SER A 36 1.75 1.04 35.00
CA SER A 36 3.07 0.38 35.04
C SER A 36 4.26 1.31 35.36
N GLY A 37 4.08 2.20 36.34
CA GLY A 37 5.17 3.01 36.92
C GLY A 37 5.51 4.29 36.13
N TRP A 38 4.64 4.66 35.17
CA TRP A 38 4.69 5.97 34.54
C TRP A 38 3.99 7.03 35.40
N HIS A 39 4.57 8.22 35.45
CA HIS A 39 4.06 9.35 36.22
C HIS A 39 4.06 10.62 35.35
N VAL A 40 3.04 11.47 35.53
CA VAL A 40 3.11 12.85 35.00
C VAL A 40 4.22 13.59 35.75
N VAL A 41 5.03 14.34 35.03
CA VAL A 41 6.14 15.11 35.61
C VAL A 41 5.61 16.17 36.58
N PRO A 42 6.01 16.14 37.86
CA PRO A 42 5.53 17.08 38.87
C PRO A 42 6.36 18.36 38.82
N PHE A 43 6.07 19.24 37.84
CA PHE A 43 6.73 20.54 37.73
C PHE A 43 6.52 21.37 39.00
N ALA A 44 7.61 21.88 39.55
CA ALA A 44 7.62 22.47 40.90
C ALA A 44 7.36 23.97 40.87
N TRP A 45 7.77 24.65 39.80
CA TRP A 45 7.61 26.08 39.60
C TRP A 45 7.65 26.37 38.11
N ASP A 46 7.00 27.47 37.73
CA ASP A 46 7.03 28.06 36.40
C ASP A 46 7.92 29.31 36.47
N SER A 47 8.90 29.43 35.56
CA SER A 47 9.90 30.50 35.60
C SER A 47 9.29 31.90 35.46
N ASP A 48 8.13 31.97 34.80
CA ASP A 48 7.34 33.18 34.58
C ASP A 48 6.54 33.63 35.82
N GLY A 49 6.40 32.76 36.83
CA GLY A 49 5.62 33.04 38.05
C GLY A 49 4.11 33.25 37.81
N ASN A 50 3.64 33.11 36.57
CA ASN A 50 2.27 33.42 36.14
C ASN A 50 1.32 32.22 36.25
N TYR A 51 1.86 30.99 36.25
CA TYR A 51 1.07 29.77 36.33
C TYR A 51 1.68 28.77 37.32
N ALA A 52 1.00 28.47 38.43
CA ALA A 52 1.45 27.40 39.32
C ALA A 52 1.03 26.04 38.74
N PRO A 53 1.96 25.15 38.34
CA PRO A 53 1.60 23.83 37.82
C PRO A 53 0.83 23.07 38.90
N SER A 54 -0.39 22.64 38.58
CA SER A 54 -1.29 21.99 39.56
C SER A 54 -1.57 20.52 39.21
N PRO A 55 -1.67 19.63 40.20
CA PRO A 55 -2.03 18.23 39.97
C PRO A 55 -3.43 18.10 39.34
N PRO A 56 -3.70 17.02 38.60
CA PRO A 56 -2.82 15.87 38.36
C PRO A 56 -1.92 16.02 37.13
N LEU A 57 -2.12 17.06 36.30
CA LEU A 57 -1.48 17.18 34.98
C LEU A 57 -0.26 18.10 34.94
N TYR A 58 -0.11 19.00 35.93
CA TYR A 58 1.03 19.91 36.05
C TYR A 58 1.36 20.66 34.74
N ARG A 59 0.33 21.02 33.96
CA ARG A 59 0.46 21.80 32.73
C ARG A 59 1.17 23.12 33.02
N ASN A 60 2.05 23.56 32.13
CA ASN A 60 2.92 24.72 32.31
C ASN A 60 3.57 25.11 30.98
N ASP A 61 4.39 26.16 31.03
CA ASP A 61 5.18 26.72 29.94
C ASP A 61 6.67 26.50 30.20
N ASP A 62 7.22 27.15 31.24
CA ASP A 62 8.65 27.11 31.53
C ASP A 62 8.97 26.38 32.83
N GLY A 63 8.18 25.36 33.11
CA GLY A 63 8.25 24.63 34.36
C GLY A 63 9.45 23.70 34.42
N VAL A 64 10.08 23.64 35.60
CA VAL A 64 11.12 22.64 35.90
C VAL A 64 10.83 21.93 37.21
N THR A 65 11.25 20.68 37.31
CA THR A 65 11.07 19.87 38.53
C THR A 65 12.03 20.29 39.64
N ASN A 66 11.74 19.87 40.87
CA ASN A 66 12.81 19.66 41.85
C ASN A 66 13.72 18.51 41.38
N ALA A 67 14.88 18.32 42.04
CA ALA A 67 15.78 17.23 41.72
C ALA A 67 15.10 15.87 41.90
N ILE A 68 15.07 15.06 40.83
CA ILE A 68 14.58 13.68 40.84
C ILE A 68 15.78 12.76 41.02
N LYS A 69 15.79 11.96 42.10
CA LYS A 69 16.89 11.04 42.39
C LYS A 69 16.86 9.83 41.46
N LEU A 70 18.00 9.54 40.83
CA LEU A 70 18.22 8.31 40.06
C LEU A 70 18.60 7.17 41.01
N PRO A 71 17.94 6.00 40.93
CA PRO A 71 18.31 4.81 41.71
C PRO A 71 19.51 4.06 41.11
N PHE A 72 20.14 4.61 40.07
CA PHE A 72 21.35 4.13 39.42
C PHE A 72 22.31 5.29 39.20
N ASN A 73 23.59 4.98 38.99
CA ASN A 73 24.57 5.96 38.58
C ASN A 73 24.53 6.12 37.06
N PHE A 74 24.07 7.27 36.59
CA PHE A 74 24.19 7.64 35.18
C PHE A 74 25.59 8.23 34.94
N CYS A 75 26.38 7.65 34.05
CA CYS A 75 27.69 8.20 33.72
C CYS A 75 27.59 9.31 32.68
N TYR A 76 28.10 10.49 32.99
CA TYR A 76 28.04 11.68 32.14
C TYR A 76 29.41 12.38 32.11
N TRP A 77 30.14 12.23 31.01
CA TRP A 77 31.51 12.69 30.77
C TRP A 77 32.45 12.46 31.97
N GLY A 78 32.55 11.19 32.36
CA GLY A 78 33.38 10.69 33.45
C GLY A 78 32.83 10.95 34.86
N LYS A 79 31.67 11.63 34.98
CA LYS A 79 31.07 11.98 36.27
C LYS A 79 29.84 11.12 36.53
N PRO A 80 29.69 10.56 37.75
CA PRO A 80 28.43 9.93 38.15
C PRO A 80 27.37 10.99 38.44
N ILE A 81 26.22 10.82 37.83
CA ILE A 81 25.01 11.60 38.05
C ILE A 81 24.00 10.71 38.78
N ASP A 82 23.48 11.21 39.89
CA ASP A 82 22.49 10.53 40.75
C ASP A 82 21.17 11.29 40.85
N SER A 83 21.03 12.41 40.12
CA SER A 83 19.83 13.22 40.07
C SER A 83 19.68 13.96 38.75
N VAL A 84 18.43 14.19 38.36
CA VAL A 84 18.05 14.86 37.11
C VAL A 84 16.95 15.87 37.38
N PHE A 85 16.94 16.94 36.59
CA PHE A 85 15.85 17.92 36.53
C PHE A 85 15.20 17.81 35.16
N ILE A 86 13.87 17.78 35.11
CA ILE A 86 13.12 17.76 33.85
C ILE A 86 12.58 19.16 33.59
N ASN A 87 12.88 19.72 32.43
CA ASN A 87 12.36 21.00 31.97
C ASN A 87 11.22 20.76 30.97
N ASN A 88 10.11 21.49 31.11
CA ASN A 88 8.98 21.40 30.19
C ASN A 88 9.40 21.73 28.75
N ASN A 89 10.38 22.61 28.58
CA ASN A 89 10.96 23.01 27.31
C ASN A 89 11.80 21.94 26.60
N GLY A 90 11.76 20.69 27.03
CA GLY A 90 12.25 19.56 26.22
C GLY A 90 13.72 19.21 26.44
N ASP A 91 14.27 19.60 27.59
CA ASP A 91 15.59 19.16 28.06
C ASP A 91 15.53 18.52 29.45
N ILE A 92 16.55 17.72 29.75
CA ILE A 92 16.89 17.31 31.11
C ILE A 92 18.26 17.84 31.49
N SER A 93 18.37 18.41 32.70
CA SER A 93 19.62 18.96 33.21
C SER A 93 20.14 18.20 34.43
N PHE A 94 21.43 18.36 34.71
CA PHE A 94 22.13 17.67 35.79
C PHE A 94 22.77 18.67 36.76
N HIS A 95 22.91 18.27 38.02
CA HIS A 95 23.41 19.07 39.16
C HIS A 95 22.55 20.28 39.58
N GLN A 96 21.98 21.01 38.64
CA GLN A 96 21.12 22.16 38.89
C GLN A 96 19.98 22.25 37.88
N ALA A 97 18.85 22.83 38.30
CA ALA A 97 17.70 23.08 37.44
C ALA A 97 18.06 24.12 36.37
N TYR A 98 17.70 23.82 35.13
CA TYR A 98 17.76 24.75 34.01
C TYR A 98 16.33 25.12 33.60
N SER A 99 16.06 26.42 33.44
CA SER A 99 14.71 26.97 33.24
C SER A 99 14.65 27.96 32.08
N SER A 100 15.63 27.92 31.18
CA SER A 100 15.62 28.81 30.02
C SER A 100 14.59 28.32 29.00
N TYR A 101 13.74 29.25 28.57
CA TYR A 101 12.80 29.09 27.46
C TYR A 101 13.44 29.35 26.09
N LEU A 102 14.55 30.10 26.04
CA LEU A 102 15.28 30.35 24.80
C LEU A 102 16.30 29.24 24.55
N PRO A 103 16.10 28.40 23.51
CA PRO A 103 17.08 27.40 23.13
C PRO A 103 18.33 28.01 22.52
N ALA A 104 19.46 27.34 22.70
CA ALA A 104 20.77 27.76 22.23
C ALA A 104 21.55 26.57 21.68
N ALA A 105 22.42 26.82 20.71
CA ALA A 105 23.31 25.79 20.17
C ALA A 105 24.36 25.35 21.19
N PHE A 106 24.76 24.07 21.12
CA PHE A 106 25.90 23.55 21.86
C PHE A 106 27.22 23.85 21.12
N PRO A 107 28.33 24.11 21.85
CA PRO A 107 28.46 23.93 23.30
C PRO A 107 27.93 25.10 24.14
N LEU A 108 27.17 24.80 25.20
CA LEU A 108 26.64 25.77 26.16
C LEU A 108 27.45 25.71 27.46
N VAL A 109 28.24 26.74 27.78
CA VAL A 109 29.10 26.72 28.96
C VAL A 109 28.27 26.82 30.26
N GLY A 110 28.64 26.01 31.26
CA GLY A 110 28.04 26.02 32.60
C GLY A 110 26.85 25.10 32.82
N TRP A 111 26.32 24.47 31.76
CA TRP A 111 25.08 23.70 31.84
C TRP A 111 25.24 22.27 31.32
N GLN A 112 25.05 21.29 32.20
CA GLN A 112 25.05 19.87 31.83
C GLN A 112 23.64 19.43 31.49
N MET A 113 23.38 18.98 30.26
CA MET A 113 22.03 18.62 29.83
C MET A 113 21.99 17.64 28.66
N ILE A 114 20.87 16.93 28.54
CA ILE A 114 20.48 16.24 27.31
C ILE A 114 19.20 16.90 26.81
N ALA A 115 19.23 17.38 25.57
CA ALA A 115 18.11 17.98 24.89
C ALA A 115 17.61 16.98 23.84
N PRO A 116 16.62 16.12 24.14
CA PRO A 116 15.90 15.40 23.09
C PRO A 116 15.25 16.39 22.12
N PHE A 117 14.69 17.50 22.60
CA PHE A 117 14.23 18.57 21.74
C PHE A 117 14.01 19.84 22.57
N TRP A 118 15.09 20.61 22.80
CA TRP A 118 14.98 21.85 23.57
C TRP A 118 14.37 22.95 22.72
N ALA A 119 13.14 23.33 23.05
CA ALA A 119 12.34 24.34 22.36
C ALA A 119 11.28 24.93 23.33
N ASP A 120 10.50 25.89 22.86
CA ASP A 120 9.50 26.61 23.67
C ASP A 120 8.17 25.82 23.76
N VAL A 121 8.14 24.79 24.61
CA VAL A 121 7.04 23.83 24.75
C VAL A 121 5.95 24.42 25.63
N ASP A 122 4.68 24.31 25.20
CA ASP A 122 3.54 24.77 26.00
C ASP A 122 2.51 23.66 26.18
N THR A 123 2.30 23.29 27.45
CA THR A 123 1.32 22.26 27.82
C THR A 123 0.04 22.86 28.42
N ARG A 124 -0.12 24.19 28.49
CA ARG A 124 -1.29 24.86 29.09
C ARG A 124 -2.58 24.64 28.31
N ASN A 125 -2.50 24.50 26.98
CA ASN A 125 -3.67 24.15 26.18
C ASN A 125 -4.15 22.72 26.50
N ALA A 126 -5.43 22.53 26.81
CA ALA A 126 -5.99 21.22 27.13
C ALA A 126 -5.90 20.19 25.98
N LEU A 127 -5.77 20.67 24.73
CA LEU A 127 -5.54 19.83 23.55
C LEU A 127 -4.06 19.45 23.37
N SER A 128 -3.13 20.15 24.02
CA SER A 128 -1.72 19.75 24.12
C SER A 128 -1.60 18.55 25.05
N GLY A 129 -0.62 17.69 24.80
CA GLY A 129 -0.23 16.65 25.72
C GLY A 129 0.45 17.17 26.98
N VAL A 130 1.07 16.27 27.74
CA VAL A 130 1.83 16.58 28.96
C VAL A 130 3.11 15.76 29.00
N VAL A 131 4.00 16.09 29.94
CA VAL A 131 5.27 15.39 30.10
C VAL A 131 5.12 14.24 31.08
N TYR A 132 5.61 13.07 30.70
CA TYR A 132 5.65 11.87 31.53
C TYR A 132 7.07 11.45 31.82
N TYR A 133 7.28 10.75 32.92
CA TYR A 133 8.52 10.04 33.19
C TYR A 133 8.26 8.67 33.82
N LYS A 134 9.23 7.77 33.63
CA LYS A 134 9.29 6.46 34.28
C LYS A 134 10.71 6.24 34.77
N ILE A 135 10.85 5.74 35.99
CA ILE A 135 12.15 5.47 36.60
C ILE A 135 12.18 4.04 37.13
N THR A 136 13.27 3.34 36.83
CA THR A 136 13.53 1.97 37.28
C THR A 136 14.90 1.91 37.94
N PRO A 137 15.28 0.78 38.58
CA PRO A 137 16.61 0.63 39.16
C PRO A 137 17.78 0.74 38.18
N THR A 138 17.54 0.79 36.86
CA THR A 138 18.60 0.72 35.83
C THR A 138 18.44 1.74 34.70
N TYR A 139 17.27 2.36 34.53
CA TYR A 139 17.02 3.37 33.51
C TYR A 139 15.94 4.38 33.91
N MET A 140 15.88 5.49 33.17
CA MET A 140 14.82 6.48 33.22
C MET A 140 14.38 6.85 31.81
N ILE A 141 13.08 7.06 31.63
CA ILE A 141 12.48 7.58 30.40
C ILE A 141 11.80 8.90 30.74
N VAL A 142 11.97 9.92 29.90
CA VAL A 142 11.19 11.16 29.94
C VAL A 142 10.60 11.39 28.56
N GLN A 143 9.31 11.73 28.51
CA GLN A 143 8.54 11.78 27.29
C GLN A 143 7.66 13.02 27.25
N TRP A 144 7.83 13.82 26.22
CA TRP A 144 6.95 14.92 25.83
C TRP A 144 6.07 14.38 24.72
N ASP A 145 4.86 13.92 25.07
CA ASP A 145 3.99 13.25 24.10
C ASP A 145 2.90 14.19 23.60
N THR A 146 2.89 14.49 22.31
CA THR A 146 1.92 15.35 21.63
C THR A 146 1.84 16.77 22.20
N VAL A 147 2.99 17.33 22.58
CA VAL A 147 3.08 18.67 23.16
C VAL A 147 3.01 19.77 22.09
N GLY A 148 2.29 20.83 22.41
CA GLY A 148 2.21 22.08 21.67
C GLY A 148 3.37 23.02 21.97
N TYR A 149 3.28 24.23 21.43
CA TYR A 149 4.31 25.27 21.53
C TYR A 149 3.74 26.56 22.12
N PHE A 150 4.63 27.42 22.62
CA PHE A 150 4.29 28.69 23.27
C PHE A 150 3.25 29.51 22.52
N GLY A 151 2.34 30.11 23.29
CA GLY A 151 1.12 30.76 22.81
C GLY A 151 -0.14 29.91 23.01
N GLN A 152 -0.04 28.82 23.79
CA GLN A 152 -1.08 27.84 24.01
C GLN A 152 -1.57 27.19 22.71
N HIS A 153 -0.67 26.92 21.77
CA HIS A 153 -1.03 26.27 20.52
C HIS A 153 -1.14 24.76 20.66
N ALA A 154 -2.01 24.16 19.86
CA ALA A 154 -2.18 22.70 19.78
C ALA A 154 -2.57 22.23 18.37
N ASP A 155 -2.46 23.12 17.37
CA ASP A 155 -2.67 22.86 15.94
C ASP A 155 -1.53 22.03 15.33
N LYS A 156 -0.31 22.18 15.87
CA LYS A 156 0.88 21.35 15.61
C LYS A 156 1.37 20.75 16.92
N ARG A 157 1.87 19.52 16.87
CA ARG A 157 2.33 18.79 18.06
C ARG A 157 3.61 18.04 17.78
N ASN A 158 4.49 18.02 18.78
CA ASN A 158 5.71 17.24 18.79
C ASN A 158 5.58 16.10 19.80
N SER A 159 6.10 14.93 19.44
CA SER A 159 6.24 13.77 20.33
C SER A 159 7.72 13.35 20.33
N PHE A 160 8.39 13.49 21.47
CA PHE A 160 9.79 13.11 21.62
C PHE A 160 10.05 12.53 23.02
N GLN A 161 11.07 11.68 23.13
CA GLN A 161 11.46 11.05 24.39
C GLN A 161 12.99 10.95 24.50
N VAL A 162 13.48 10.92 25.73
CA VAL A 162 14.86 10.53 26.08
C VAL A 162 14.81 9.32 27.01
N ILE A 163 15.68 8.35 26.74
CA ILE A 163 15.98 7.22 27.61
C ILE A 163 17.42 7.38 28.08
N ILE A 164 17.65 7.35 29.39
CA ILE A 164 18.98 7.28 30.00
C ILE A 164 19.11 5.99 30.81
N SER A 165 20.27 5.35 30.80
CA SER A 165 20.50 4.10 31.55
C SER A 165 21.84 4.09 32.27
N ASN A 166 22.01 3.10 33.14
CA ASN A 166 23.30 2.79 33.75
C ASN A 166 24.37 2.25 32.75
N GLY A 167 24.05 2.18 31.46
CA GLY A 167 24.93 1.69 30.40
C GLY A 167 24.94 0.18 30.17
N SER A 168 24.21 -0.59 31.00
CA SER A 168 24.12 -2.06 30.91
C SER A 168 22.69 -2.58 30.75
N ASP A 169 21.68 -1.73 30.90
CA ASP A 169 20.28 -2.10 30.69
C ASP A 169 19.99 -2.39 29.20
N PRO A 170 19.34 -3.51 28.84
CA PRO A 170 19.09 -3.87 27.45
C PRO A 170 18.09 -2.97 26.72
N ILE A 171 17.40 -2.05 27.42
CA ILE A 171 16.55 -1.04 26.77
C ILE A 171 17.34 -0.17 25.79
N ILE A 172 18.65 0.03 26.04
CA ILE A 172 19.60 0.67 25.13
C ILE A 172 20.71 -0.35 24.83
N PRO A 173 21.28 -0.45 23.62
CA PRO A 173 22.31 -1.44 23.33
C PRO A 173 23.52 -1.23 24.25
N ASN A 174 23.99 -2.33 24.86
CA ASN A 174 25.09 -2.31 25.81
C ASN A 174 26.32 -1.59 25.24
N GLY A 175 26.93 -0.72 26.04
CA GLY A 175 28.00 0.19 25.59
C GLY A 175 27.50 1.57 25.15
N ASN A 176 26.19 1.84 25.21
CA ASN A 176 25.60 3.16 25.13
C ASN A 176 24.75 3.42 26.37
N ASN A 177 24.42 4.69 26.64
CA ASN A 177 23.66 5.07 27.84
C ASN A 177 22.60 6.14 27.58
N VAL A 178 22.43 6.60 26.34
CA VAL A 178 21.39 7.53 25.92
C VAL A 178 20.75 7.07 24.61
N GLU A 179 19.42 7.13 24.56
CA GLU A 179 18.65 6.97 23.33
C GLU A 179 17.58 8.06 23.24
N LEU A 180 17.54 8.78 22.12
CA LEU A 180 16.52 9.79 21.81
C LEU A 180 15.58 9.21 20.75
N CYS A 181 14.27 9.34 20.96
CA CYS A 181 13.27 8.90 19.98
C CYS A 181 12.21 9.94 19.70
N TYR A 182 11.69 9.86 18.50
CA TYR A 182 10.74 10.84 17.97
C TYR A 182 9.54 10.12 17.37
N GLY A 183 8.36 10.62 17.72
CA GLY A 183 7.10 10.29 17.07
C GLY A 183 6.89 11.23 15.88
N THR A 184 5.84 12.04 15.95
CA THR A 184 5.55 13.11 14.99
C THR A 184 6.16 14.43 15.47
N MET A 185 6.80 15.16 14.56
CA MET A 185 7.45 16.45 14.79
C MET A 185 6.96 17.48 13.77
N GLN A 186 6.33 18.56 14.24
CA GLN A 186 5.59 19.52 13.42
C GLN A 186 5.92 20.99 13.69
N TRP A 187 6.68 21.32 14.73
CA TRP A 187 7.02 22.71 15.08
C TRP A 187 8.44 22.81 15.67
N THR A 188 9.03 24.01 15.64
CA THR A 188 10.41 24.28 16.07
C THR A 188 10.56 25.43 17.05
N THR A 189 9.58 26.31 17.16
CA THR A 189 9.66 27.48 18.05
C THR A 189 8.26 27.92 18.49
N GLY A 190 8.20 28.80 19.49
CA GLY A 190 6.99 29.47 19.97
C GLY A 190 6.53 30.61 19.05
N ASP A 191 5.47 31.32 19.44
CA ASP A 191 5.10 32.62 18.82
C ASP A 191 5.97 33.81 19.31
N ALA A 192 6.96 33.55 20.17
CA ALA A 192 7.93 34.54 20.64
C ALA A 192 9.21 34.57 19.76
N SER A 193 10.07 35.58 19.96
CA SER A 193 11.38 35.68 19.28
C SER A 193 11.34 35.60 17.74
N ASN A 194 10.34 36.26 17.14
CA ASN A 194 10.00 36.27 15.70
C ASN A 194 9.33 34.99 15.17
N GLY A 195 9.05 34.01 16.03
CA GLY A 195 8.33 32.82 15.62
C GLY A 195 6.91 33.12 15.15
N ILE A 196 6.49 32.44 14.08
CA ILE A 196 5.18 32.55 13.46
C ILE A 196 4.66 31.13 13.19
N ASN A 197 3.51 30.78 13.78
CA ASN A 197 2.84 29.49 13.57
C ASN A 197 3.75 28.27 13.85
N GLY A 198 4.63 28.36 14.85
CA GLY A 198 5.52 27.25 15.23
C GLY A 198 6.86 27.22 14.47
N PHE A 199 7.15 28.20 13.62
CA PHE A 199 8.34 28.29 12.76
C PHE A 199 8.91 29.72 12.72
N ASP A 200 9.93 29.98 11.89
CA ASP A 200 10.47 31.33 11.61
C ASP A 200 11.10 32.05 12.82
N GLY A 201 11.69 31.30 13.76
CA GLY A 201 12.37 31.87 14.92
C GLY A 201 13.61 32.68 14.55
N SER A 202 14.05 33.55 15.45
CA SER A 202 15.38 34.17 15.40
C SER A 202 16.46 33.11 15.11
N PRO A 203 17.39 33.32 14.16
CA PRO A 203 18.50 32.40 13.92
C PRO A 203 19.40 32.16 15.15
N ALA A 204 19.27 33.02 16.17
CA ALA A 204 19.96 32.87 17.44
C ALA A 204 19.29 31.83 18.39
N ASP A 205 18.03 31.48 18.15
CA ASP A 205 17.20 30.67 19.05
C ASP A 205 16.63 29.40 18.36
N PRO A 206 17.47 28.55 17.74
CA PRO A 206 17.00 27.30 17.13
C PRO A 206 16.63 26.26 18.20
N ALA A 207 15.59 25.47 17.96
CA ALA A 207 15.36 24.26 18.72
C ALA A 207 16.56 23.32 18.64
N THR A 208 17.05 22.91 19.80
CA THR A 208 18.35 22.23 19.95
C THR A 208 18.16 20.76 20.28
N VAL A 209 18.90 19.90 19.60
CA VAL A 209 18.94 18.46 19.86
C VAL A 209 20.37 17.97 20.07
N GLY A 210 20.61 17.33 21.20
CA GLY A 210 21.89 16.74 21.52
C GLY A 210 22.17 16.61 23.01
N ALA A 211 23.45 16.65 23.38
CA ALA A 211 23.90 16.58 24.77
C ALA A 211 25.11 17.50 24.98
N ASN A 212 25.22 18.10 26.17
CA ASN A 212 26.22 19.14 26.43
C ASN A 212 26.86 18.98 27.81
N ALA A 213 28.19 18.84 27.85
CA ALA A 213 28.93 18.63 29.11
C ALA A 213 29.10 19.91 29.96
N GLY A 214 28.74 21.07 29.42
CA GLY A 214 28.89 22.36 30.11
C GLY A 214 30.31 22.92 30.19
N ASP A 215 31.31 22.24 29.63
CA ASP A 215 32.72 22.63 29.71
C ASP A 215 33.22 23.45 28.50
N GLY A 216 32.35 23.68 27.51
CA GLY A 216 32.69 24.40 26.27
C GLY A 216 33.44 23.55 25.24
N ILE A 217 33.70 22.27 25.52
CA ILE A 217 34.55 21.39 24.70
C ILE A 217 33.79 20.13 24.26
N ASN A 218 33.08 19.51 25.19
CA ASN A 218 32.44 18.22 25.01
C ASN A 218 30.93 18.38 24.82
N TYR A 219 30.45 18.01 23.63
CA TYR A 219 29.04 18.06 23.28
C TYR A 219 28.74 17.14 22.10
N ILE A 220 27.46 16.86 21.93
CA ILE A 220 26.84 16.21 20.78
C ILE A 220 25.80 17.21 20.27
N GLN A 221 25.84 17.58 18.99
CA GLN A 221 24.79 18.37 18.35
C GLN A 221 24.51 17.79 16.97
N PHE A 222 23.31 17.26 16.77
CA PHE A 222 22.88 16.73 15.47
C PHE A 222 21.57 17.32 14.97
N GLY A 223 20.99 18.28 15.70
CA GLY A 223 19.78 19.02 15.28
C GLY A 223 19.75 20.45 15.80
N LEU A 224 19.55 21.42 14.92
CA LEU A 224 19.24 22.84 15.20
C LEU A 224 18.11 23.27 14.25
N PHE A 225 16.88 23.41 14.75
CA PHE A 225 15.68 23.60 13.93
C PHE A 225 15.04 24.98 14.18
N GLY A 226 14.49 25.66 13.17
CA GLY A 226 13.88 26.98 13.41
C GLY A 226 13.67 27.90 12.21
N ILE A 227 14.25 27.58 11.04
CA ILE A 227 14.20 28.44 9.85
C ILE A 227 13.57 27.68 8.68
N PRO A 228 12.34 28.03 8.26
CA PRO A 228 11.74 27.54 7.02
C PRO A 228 12.58 27.86 5.78
N GLY A 229 12.98 26.81 5.06
CA GLY A 229 13.39 26.91 3.67
C GLY A 229 14.77 27.48 3.35
N ASN A 230 15.74 27.56 4.27
CA ASN A 230 17.16 27.74 3.91
C ASN A 230 18.18 27.41 5.03
N SER A 231 19.26 26.72 4.62
CA SER A 231 20.63 26.75 5.16
C SER A 231 20.83 26.42 6.64
N TYR A 232 20.63 25.15 6.99
CA TYR A 232 21.04 24.53 8.24
C TYR A 232 22.56 24.59 8.48
N ILE A 233 22.97 24.91 9.73
CA ILE A 233 24.38 24.97 10.20
C ILE A 233 24.75 23.75 11.06
N GLY A 234 23.78 22.91 11.45
CA GLY A 234 24.10 21.68 12.18
C GLY A 234 24.56 20.55 11.24
N GLN A 235 25.20 19.52 11.81
CA GLN A 235 25.64 18.36 11.04
C GLN A 235 24.46 17.46 10.66
N TYR A 236 24.09 17.48 9.36
CA TYR A 236 23.26 16.52 8.62
C TYR A 236 21.76 16.45 8.99
N PRO A 237 20.82 16.21 8.03
CA PRO A 237 20.98 15.76 6.63
C PRO A 237 21.14 16.92 5.60
N PRO A 238 21.60 16.63 4.36
CA PRO A 238 21.62 17.63 3.29
C PRO A 238 20.19 18.03 2.84
N PRO A 239 20.02 19.24 2.30
CA PRO A 239 18.75 19.68 1.69
C PRO A 239 18.24 18.65 0.67
N PRO A 240 16.92 18.39 0.58
CA PRO A 240 15.79 19.20 1.07
C PRO A 240 15.11 18.66 2.35
N TYR A 241 15.79 17.82 3.14
CA TYR A 241 15.21 17.18 4.34
C TYR A 241 15.39 18.00 5.62
N ASP A 242 15.36 19.33 5.53
CA ASP A 242 15.76 20.28 6.59
C ASP A 242 14.61 20.73 7.52
N GLY A 243 13.39 20.19 7.33
CA GLY A 243 12.28 20.39 8.26
C GLY A 243 12.43 19.54 9.53
N VAL A 244 11.82 19.99 10.63
CA VAL A 244 11.76 19.24 11.90
C VAL A 244 11.15 17.83 11.76
N SER A 245 10.31 17.65 10.73
CA SER A 245 9.77 16.35 10.33
C SER A 245 10.83 15.34 9.88
N TRP A 246 12.10 15.74 9.66
CA TRP A 246 13.19 14.78 9.47
C TRP A 246 13.40 13.87 10.67
N LEU A 247 13.10 14.37 11.87
CA LEU A 247 13.12 13.59 13.09
C LEU A 247 11.96 12.59 13.15
N ASP A 248 10.92 12.70 12.31
CA ASP A 248 9.77 11.81 12.36
C ASP A 248 10.21 10.35 12.36
N THR A 249 9.77 9.60 13.37
CA THR A 249 10.05 8.16 13.54
C THR A 249 11.53 7.80 13.65
N LYS A 250 12.41 8.76 13.95
CA LYS A 250 13.85 8.52 14.13
C LYS A 250 14.19 8.10 15.56
N SER A 251 15.33 7.43 15.66
CA SER A 251 16.03 7.10 16.90
C SER A 251 17.50 7.49 16.78
N PHE A 252 18.09 7.92 17.89
CA PHE A 252 19.51 8.25 17.99
C PHE A 252 20.09 7.62 19.25
N ILE A 253 21.09 6.77 19.10
CA ILE A 253 21.74 6.05 20.20
C ILE A 253 23.18 6.54 20.30
N PHE A 254 23.60 6.89 21.52
CA PHE A 254 24.97 7.34 21.76
C PHE A 254 25.42 7.13 23.21
N ASN A 255 26.72 7.24 23.42
CA ASN A 255 27.35 7.16 24.74
C ASN A 255 27.88 8.54 25.15
N VAL A 256 27.47 9.01 26.33
CA VAL A 256 27.95 10.25 26.95
C VAL A 256 28.84 10.03 28.16
N CYS A 257 29.28 8.80 28.45
CA CYS A 257 30.12 8.50 29.61
C CYS A 257 31.59 8.90 29.41
N ASN A 258 32.12 8.74 28.20
CA ASN A 258 33.55 8.92 27.93
C ASN A 258 33.88 10.33 27.42
N ASN A 259 35.11 10.79 27.67
CA ASN A 259 35.59 12.09 27.19
C ASN A 259 35.65 12.18 25.65
N ASN A 260 35.89 11.05 24.98
CA ASN A 260 35.86 10.96 23.53
C ASN A 260 34.48 10.47 23.12
N THR A 261 33.68 11.36 22.57
CA THR A 261 32.32 11.03 22.14
C THR A 261 32.38 10.15 20.88
N PRO A 262 31.78 8.94 20.89
CA PRO A 262 31.70 8.09 19.72
C PRO A 262 30.62 8.57 18.73
N PRO A 263 30.53 7.99 17.50
CA PRO A 263 29.51 8.38 16.54
C PRO A 263 28.09 8.12 17.06
N ILE A 264 27.14 8.98 16.71
CA ILE A 264 25.73 8.79 17.02
C ILE A 264 25.13 7.81 16.00
N VAL A 265 24.53 6.73 16.49
CA VAL A 265 23.84 5.75 15.63
C VAL A 265 22.44 6.26 15.31
N SER A 266 22.04 6.28 14.05
CA SER A 266 20.70 6.66 13.61
C SER A 266 20.09 5.59 12.69
N GLY A 267 18.77 5.40 12.84
CA GLY A 267 17.98 4.52 11.99
C GLY A 267 17.93 3.06 12.47
N ILE A 268 18.16 2.82 13.76
CA ILE A 268 18.00 1.50 14.41
C ILE A 268 17.41 1.70 15.81
N SER A 269 16.41 0.90 16.16
CA SER A 269 15.96 0.67 17.53
C SER A 269 16.47 -0.70 18.04
N PRO A 270 16.88 -0.82 19.32
CA PRO A 270 17.37 -2.08 19.91
C PRO A 270 16.33 -3.21 19.89
N CYS A 271 15.06 -2.85 19.76
CA CYS A 271 13.94 -3.77 19.70
C CYS A 271 13.45 -4.05 18.27
N ASP A 272 14.00 -3.38 17.24
CA ASP A 272 13.60 -3.59 15.85
C ASP A 272 13.76 -5.06 15.48
N THR A 273 12.68 -5.69 15.02
CA THR A 273 12.74 -7.00 14.37
C THR A 273 12.57 -6.80 12.88
N LEU A 274 13.66 -6.89 12.14
CA LEU A 274 13.63 -6.94 10.68
C LEU A 274 13.26 -8.35 10.26
N ILE A 275 12.20 -8.49 9.46
CA ILE A 275 11.76 -9.78 8.92
C ILE A 275 12.21 -9.88 7.47
N VAL A 276 12.90 -10.97 7.12
CA VAL A 276 13.33 -11.29 5.75
C VAL A 276 12.86 -12.70 5.41
N CYS A 277 12.16 -12.87 4.29
CA CYS A 277 11.70 -14.19 3.88
C CYS A 277 12.83 -14.99 3.21
N MET A 278 12.83 -16.31 3.39
CA MET A 278 13.80 -17.16 2.69
C MET A 278 13.73 -16.97 1.16
N GLY A 279 14.87 -16.69 0.54
CA GLY A 279 15.00 -16.39 -0.89
C GLY A 279 14.90 -14.90 -1.23
N ASP A 280 14.45 -14.07 -0.30
CA ASP A 280 14.35 -12.63 -0.49
C ASP A 280 15.63 -11.92 -0.03
N THR A 281 15.81 -10.70 -0.55
CA THR A 281 16.91 -9.82 -0.22
C THR A 281 16.35 -8.50 0.32
N LEU A 282 16.83 -8.07 1.49
CA LEU A 282 16.54 -6.78 2.09
C LEU A 282 17.81 -5.92 2.13
N ASP A 283 17.73 -4.73 1.55
CA ASP A 283 18.75 -3.70 1.72
C ASP A 283 18.32 -2.75 2.86
N TYR A 284 19.19 -2.54 3.85
CA TYR A 284 18.89 -1.76 5.06
C TYR A 284 19.99 -0.72 5.34
N GLN A 285 19.61 0.57 5.37
CA GLN A 285 20.55 1.67 5.57
C GLN A 285 20.65 2.08 7.04
N ILE A 286 21.89 2.23 7.51
CA ILE A 286 22.20 2.68 8.87
C ILE A 286 23.19 3.86 8.76
N LEU A 287 23.05 4.83 9.67
CA LEU A 287 23.92 6.00 9.71
C LEU A 287 24.69 6.07 11.03
N PHE A 288 25.97 6.40 10.95
CA PHE A 288 26.82 6.74 12.09
C PHE A 288 27.31 8.18 11.92
N LEU A 289 26.72 9.09 12.67
CA LEU A 289 26.99 10.53 12.58
C LEU A 289 28.18 10.87 13.46
N SER A 290 29.16 11.60 12.95
CA SER A 290 30.23 12.10 13.79
C SER A 290 29.69 13.20 14.73
N PRO A 291 30.18 13.29 15.97
CA PRO A 291 29.74 14.31 16.92
C PRO A 291 30.29 15.71 16.59
N LYS A 292 31.30 15.82 15.72
CA LYS A 292 31.97 17.07 15.33
C LYS A 292 32.20 17.12 13.81
N GLN A 293 32.17 18.33 13.24
CA GLN A 293 32.22 18.57 11.78
C GLN A 293 33.52 18.09 11.09
N ASN A 294 34.62 17.98 11.84
CA ASN A 294 35.91 17.55 11.30
C ASN A 294 36.24 16.09 11.66
N ASP A 295 35.33 15.39 12.33
CA ASP A 295 35.51 14.01 12.71
C ASP A 295 35.10 13.07 11.57
N THR A 296 35.79 11.94 11.43
CA THR A 296 35.49 10.91 10.43
C THR A 296 34.99 9.66 11.12
N ALA A 297 33.67 9.47 11.11
CA ALA A 297 33.02 8.24 11.52
C ALA A 297 33.38 7.08 10.58
N LYS A 298 33.57 5.91 11.18
CA LYS A 298 33.68 4.61 10.53
C LYS A 298 32.86 3.60 11.28
N SER A 299 32.29 2.64 10.56
CA SER A 299 31.41 1.61 11.11
C SER A 299 31.64 0.25 10.45
N GLY A 300 31.14 -0.80 11.10
CA GLY A 300 31.19 -2.15 10.57
C GLY A 300 30.31 -3.13 11.33
N LEU A 301 30.22 -4.35 10.79
CA LEU A 301 29.59 -5.50 11.45
C LEU A 301 30.57 -6.12 12.44
N THR A 302 30.07 -6.50 13.62
CA THR A 302 30.86 -7.22 14.62
C THR A 302 31.09 -8.67 14.17
N PRO A 303 32.34 -9.17 14.08
CA PRO A 303 32.62 -10.57 13.77
C PRO A 303 32.22 -11.52 14.94
N PRO A 304 31.82 -12.78 14.65
CA PRO A 304 31.61 -13.35 13.33
C PRO A 304 30.33 -12.81 12.68
N VAL A 305 30.40 -12.50 11.38
CA VAL A 305 29.25 -12.00 10.63
C VAL A 305 28.33 -13.16 10.26
N LEU A 306 27.03 -12.99 10.51
CA LEU A 306 26.00 -13.97 10.17
C LEU A 306 25.99 -14.24 8.64
N PRO A 307 26.00 -15.50 8.18
CA PRO A 307 25.87 -15.82 6.76
C PRO A 307 24.63 -15.15 6.13
N GLY A 308 24.79 -14.58 4.93
CA GLY A 308 23.74 -13.83 4.25
C GLY A 308 23.58 -12.38 4.70
N VAL A 309 24.29 -11.93 5.73
CA VAL A 309 24.38 -10.49 6.09
C VAL A 309 25.73 -9.94 5.63
N SER A 310 25.71 -8.85 4.89
CA SER A 310 26.93 -8.23 4.37
C SER A 310 26.78 -6.72 4.21
N ILE A 311 27.92 -6.01 4.19
CA ILE A 311 27.97 -4.60 3.85
C ILE A 311 28.25 -4.48 2.36
N ILE A 312 27.28 -3.99 1.59
CA ILE A 312 27.44 -3.80 0.13
C ILE A 312 27.89 -2.39 -0.25
N ARG A 313 27.71 -1.43 0.66
CA ARG A 313 28.24 -0.07 0.54
C ARG A 313 28.54 0.48 1.93
N ASN A 314 29.70 1.12 2.07
CA ASN A 314 30.11 1.88 3.25
C ASN A 314 30.81 3.13 2.74
N VAL A 315 30.38 4.31 3.20
CA VAL A 315 30.92 5.60 2.78
C VAL A 315 31.34 6.35 4.04
N PRO A 316 32.59 6.16 4.52
CA PRO A 316 33.09 6.86 5.69
C PRO A 316 33.17 8.37 5.45
N GLY A 317 32.98 9.12 6.52
CA GLY A 317 33.03 10.58 6.51
C GLY A 317 32.54 11.15 7.82
N THR A 318 32.15 12.40 7.81
CA THR A 318 31.41 13.07 8.90
C THR A 318 30.05 12.41 9.17
N THR A 319 29.50 11.69 8.20
CA THR A 319 28.47 10.67 8.41
C THR A 319 28.92 9.44 7.67
N ASP A 320 29.09 8.33 8.38
CA ASP A 320 29.28 7.04 7.75
C ASP A 320 27.91 6.43 7.40
N SER A 321 27.66 6.23 6.11
CA SER A 321 26.45 5.60 5.59
C SER A 321 26.77 4.18 5.15
N ILE A 322 26.20 3.21 5.87
CA ILE A 322 26.34 1.79 5.63
C ILE A 322 25.03 1.23 5.06
N LEU A 323 25.12 0.53 3.93
CA LEU A 323 24.03 -0.23 3.34
C LEU A 323 24.31 -1.71 3.58
N LEU A 324 23.53 -2.30 4.49
CA LEU A 324 23.51 -3.74 4.69
C LEU A 324 22.67 -4.39 3.60
N GLN A 325 23.12 -5.53 3.11
CA GLN A 325 22.31 -6.46 2.35
C GLN A 325 22.12 -7.73 3.18
N ILE A 326 20.86 -8.12 3.35
CA ILE A 326 20.43 -9.29 4.11
C ILE A 326 19.71 -10.23 3.14
N VAL A 327 20.31 -11.39 2.86
CA VAL A 327 19.74 -12.44 2.01
C VAL A 327 19.21 -13.57 2.89
N GLY A 328 17.89 -13.76 2.92
CA GLY A 328 17.26 -14.83 3.68
C GLY A 328 17.58 -16.19 3.06
N ASN A 329 18.15 -17.11 3.83
CA ASN A 329 18.53 -18.44 3.36
C ASN A 329 18.56 -19.47 4.50
N GLY A 330 18.82 -20.74 4.17
CA GLY A 330 18.80 -21.82 5.16
C GLY A 330 19.84 -21.70 6.28
N LEU A 331 20.94 -20.97 6.08
CA LEU A 331 22.01 -20.79 7.07
C LEU A 331 21.70 -19.71 8.11
N ASN A 332 20.75 -18.81 7.81
CA ASN A 332 20.35 -17.73 8.71
C ASN A 332 18.87 -17.78 9.08
N TYR A 333 18.19 -18.91 8.85
CA TYR A 333 16.81 -19.14 9.30
C TYR A 333 16.66 -18.93 10.82
N GLY A 334 15.53 -18.34 11.24
CA GLY A 334 15.22 -18.04 12.64
C GLY A 334 15.62 -16.64 13.11
N TYR A 335 15.73 -16.46 14.43
CA TYR A 335 16.06 -15.18 15.06
C TYR A 335 17.56 -15.03 15.30
N HIS A 336 18.09 -13.85 14.96
CA HIS A 336 19.48 -13.48 15.10
C HIS A 336 19.60 -12.06 15.64
N ILE A 337 20.63 -11.77 16.41
CA ILE A 337 20.97 -10.39 16.80
C ILE A 337 22.11 -9.94 15.91
N ILE A 338 21.86 -8.92 15.08
CA ILE A 338 22.88 -8.30 14.26
C ILE A 338 23.51 -7.17 15.05
N LYS A 339 24.84 -7.19 15.19
CA LYS A 339 25.59 -6.19 15.95
C LYS A 339 26.49 -5.39 15.02
N LEU A 340 26.47 -4.08 15.22
CA LEU A 340 27.31 -3.12 14.55
C LEU A 340 28.08 -2.30 15.57
N TYR A 341 29.20 -1.75 15.13
CA TYR A 341 29.99 -0.82 15.89
C TYR A 341 30.34 0.38 15.03
N GLY A 342 30.54 1.53 15.67
CA GLY A 342 31.03 2.74 15.04
C GLY A 342 32.03 3.48 15.92
N TYR A 343 33.03 4.11 15.31
CA TYR A 343 34.07 4.87 16.01
C TYR A 343 34.55 6.06 15.17
N ILE A 344 35.18 7.05 15.81
CA ILE A 344 35.71 8.25 15.15
C ILE A 344 37.18 8.06 14.77
N SER A 345 37.46 7.71 13.52
CA SER A 345 38.76 7.22 13.04
C SER A 345 39.95 8.20 13.13
N ASN A 346 39.70 9.49 13.39
CA ASN A 346 40.73 10.52 13.57
C ASN A 346 40.91 11.00 15.03
N VAL A 347 40.33 10.31 16.03
CA VAL A 347 40.45 10.63 17.46
C VAL A 347 41.02 9.44 18.24
N ASN A 348 42.18 9.55 18.89
CA ASN A 348 42.82 8.43 19.63
C ASN A 348 43.01 8.78 21.12
N PRO A 349 42.62 7.93 22.10
CA PRO A 349 41.92 6.65 21.95
C PRO A 349 40.51 6.79 21.38
N HIS A 350 40.12 5.90 20.47
CA HIS A 350 38.76 5.88 19.95
C HIS A 350 37.80 5.33 21.02
N ASP A 351 36.63 5.95 21.14
CA ASP A 351 35.48 5.31 21.79
C ASP A 351 34.55 4.68 20.74
N THR A 352 33.69 3.76 21.16
CA THR A 352 32.83 2.97 20.27
C THR A 352 31.36 3.07 20.65
N SER A 353 30.53 3.42 19.68
CA SER A 353 29.08 3.27 19.78
C SER A 353 28.67 1.90 19.25
N TRP A 354 27.67 1.31 19.90
CA TRP A 354 27.18 0.00 19.56
C TRP A 354 25.74 0.09 19.06
N ALA A 355 25.43 -0.63 18.00
CA ALA A 355 24.06 -0.76 17.52
C ALA A 355 23.70 -2.24 17.38
N GLN A 356 22.44 -2.55 17.61
CA GLN A 356 21.93 -3.88 17.32
C GLN A 356 20.47 -3.83 16.92
N PHE A 357 20.06 -4.82 16.13
CA PHE A 357 18.67 -5.12 15.84
C PHE A 357 18.48 -6.64 15.78
N VAL A 358 17.23 -7.07 15.90
CA VAL A 358 16.83 -8.46 15.72
C VAL A 358 16.54 -8.68 14.23
N LEU A 359 17.13 -9.71 13.65
CA LEU A 359 16.78 -10.23 12.33
C LEU A 359 16.01 -11.53 12.51
N GLU A 360 14.82 -11.61 11.94
CA GLU A 360 14.08 -12.85 11.78
C GLU A 360 14.08 -13.25 10.31
N VAL A 361 14.67 -14.40 10.00
CA VAL A 361 14.52 -15.02 8.69
C VAL A 361 13.47 -16.10 8.77
N ASP A 362 12.33 -15.88 8.12
CA ASP A 362 11.18 -16.78 8.18
C ASP A 362 10.94 -17.51 6.85
N SER A 363 10.19 -18.60 6.93
CA SER A 363 9.91 -19.48 5.82
C SER A 363 9.04 -18.81 4.77
N ASN A 364 9.47 -18.87 3.52
CA ASN A 364 8.74 -18.23 2.44
C ASN A 364 7.54 -19.06 1.96
N ALA A 365 6.44 -18.36 1.67
CA ALA A 365 5.27 -18.92 1.02
C ALA A 365 5.53 -18.98 -0.50
N VAL A 366 5.64 -20.20 -1.04
CA VAL A 366 5.92 -20.41 -2.47
C VAL A 366 4.76 -21.17 -3.07
N GLY A 367 4.25 -20.67 -4.19
CA GLY A 367 3.18 -21.33 -4.91
C GLY A 367 2.99 -20.80 -6.32
N LYS A 368 2.07 -21.46 -7.03
CA LYS A 368 1.54 -21.02 -8.32
C LYS A 368 0.06 -21.33 -8.42
N ILE A 369 -0.64 -20.64 -9.32
CA ILE A 369 -2.00 -20.99 -9.71
C ILE A 369 -1.96 -21.81 -11.00
N VAL A 370 -2.70 -22.91 -11.03
CA VAL A 370 -2.94 -23.71 -12.24
C VAL A 370 -4.41 -23.55 -12.62
N ALA A 371 -4.67 -23.07 -13.83
CA ALA A 371 -6.02 -23.01 -14.39
C ALA A 371 -6.33 -24.24 -15.26
N SER A 372 -7.58 -24.70 -15.27
CA SER A 372 -8.02 -25.73 -16.21
C SER A 372 -8.05 -25.24 -17.66
N ALA A 373 -8.17 -23.93 -17.87
CA ALA A 373 -8.03 -23.23 -19.14
C ALA A 373 -7.63 -21.77 -18.88
N ASP A 374 -6.77 -21.19 -19.72
CA ASP A 374 -6.35 -19.77 -19.65
C ASP A 374 -7.26 -18.84 -20.46
N THR A 375 -8.00 -19.40 -21.43
CA THR A 375 -9.00 -18.73 -22.25
C THR A 375 -10.32 -19.48 -22.22
N ILE A 376 -11.41 -18.77 -21.90
CA ILE A 376 -12.78 -19.31 -21.82
C ILE A 376 -13.78 -18.40 -22.51
N CYS A 377 -14.98 -18.90 -22.73
CA CYS A 377 -16.07 -18.11 -23.28
C CYS A 377 -16.80 -17.35 -22.18
N LYS A 378 -17.47 -16.27 -22.57
CA LYS A 378 -18.23 -15.43 -21.65
C LYS A 378 -19.24 -16.24 -20.83
N GLY A 379 -19.03 -16.31 -19.52
CA GLY A 379 -19.92 -17.00 -18.58
C GLY A 379 -19.63 -18.49 -18.39
N ASP A 380 -18.67 -19.07 -19.12
CA ASP A 380 -18.20 -20.43 -18.86
C ASP A 380 -17.42 -20.49 -17.54
N SER A 381 -17.44 -21.65 -16.88
CA SER A 381 -16.66 -21.86 -15.65
C SER A 381 -15.24 -22.34 -15.94
N VAL A 382 -14.30 -21.88 -15.10
CA VAL A 382 -12.91 -22.36 -15.06
C VAL A 382 -12.54 -22.71 -13.62
N LYS A 383 -11.82 -23.83 -13.44
CA LYS A 383 -11.27 -24.22 -12.15
C LYS A 383 -9.86 -23.66 -12.00
N LEU A 384 -9.63 -22.89 -10.93
CA LEU A 384 -8.33 -22.41 -10.51
C LEU A 384 -7.88 -23.23 -9.30
N LYS A 385 -6.68 -23.79 -9.34
CA LYS A 385 -6.11 -24.59 -8.25
C LYS A 385 -4.78 -24.00 -7.80
N ALA A 386 -4.65 -23.76 -6.50
CA ALA A 386 -3.40 -23.42 -5.86
C ALA A 386 -2.49 -24.66 -5.77
N VAL A 387 -1.22 -24.50 -6.13
CA VAL A 387 -0.16 -25.47 -5.87
C VAL A 387 0.90 -24.72 -5.08
N ALA A 388 0.86 -24.85 -3.76
CA ALA A 388 1.68 -24.07 -2.84
C ALA A 388 2.15 -24.89 -1.63
N ASN A 389 3.20 -24.44 -0.97
CA ASN A 389 3.77 -25.06 0.25
C ASN A 389 3.08 -24.61 1.56
N VAL A 390 1.80 -24.24 1.48
CA VAL A 390 0.97 -23.69 2.56
C VAL A 390 -0.37 -24.42 2.65
N ASN A 391 -1.07 -24.26 3.78
CA ASN A 391 -2.40 -24.86 4.03
C ASN A 391 -3.53 -23.82 4.14
N THR A 392 -3.22 -22.52 4.02
CA THR A 392 -4.17 -21.42 4.11
C THR A 392 -4.12 -20.60 2.83
N TYR A 393 -5.29 -20.28 2.30
CA TYR A 393 -5.45 -19.58 1.02
C TYR A 393 -6.44 -18.43 1.20
N LEU A 394 -6.24 -17.34 0.47
CA LEU A 394 -7.23 -16.28 0.35
C LEU A 394 -7.25 -15.78 -1.10
N TRP A 395 -8.29 -16.16 -1.83
CA TRP A 395 -8.51 -15.71 -3.20
C TRP A 395 -9.12 -14.30 -3.21
N SER A 396 -8.86 -13.54 -4.26
CA SER A 396 -9.46 -12.22 -4.54
C SER A 396 -11.00 -12.14 -4.44
N ASN A 397 -11.69 -13.27 -4.58
CA ASN A 397 -13.15 -13.37 -4.40
C ASN A 397 -13.58 -13.73 -2.95
N GLY A 398 -12.65 -13.70 -2.00
CA GLY A 398 -12.86 -13.99 -0.58
C GLY A 398 -12.91 -15.48 -0.21
N LYS A 399 -12.73 -16.41 -1.16
CA LYS A 399 -12.70 -17.85 -0.87
C LYS A 399 -11.36 -18.26 -0.24
N THR A 400 -11.38 -19.30 0.58
CA THR A 400 -10.20 -19.75 1.36
C THR A 400 -9.77 -21.20 1.11
N THR A 401 -10.32 -21.83 0.08
CA THR A 401 -10.00 -23.20 -0.32
C THR A 401 -8.79 -23.27 -1.25
N ASP A 402 -8.17 -24.44 -1.37
CA ASP A 402 -7.03 -24.70 -2.28
C ASP A 402 -7.41 -24.59 -3.77
N SER A 403 -8.70 -24.51 -4.07
CA SER A 403 -9.23 -24.34 -5.42
C SER A 403 -10.54 -23.57 -5.40
N ILE A 404 -10.80 -22.86 -6.49
CA ILE A 404 -12.05 -22.16 -6.75
C ILE A 404 -12.54 -22.46 -8.17
N GLU A 405 -13.84 -22.33 -8.36
CA GLU A 405 -14.47 -22.34 -9.68
C GLU A 405 -15.09 -20.96 -9.90
N VAL A 406 -14.78 -20.36 -11.05
CA VAL A 406 -15.18 -18.99 -11.38
C VAL A 406 -15.70 -18.92 -12.80
N ALA A 407 -16.70 -18.05 -13.04
CA ALA A 407 -17.32 -17.88 -14.35
C ALA A 407 -17.37 -16.38 -14.76
N PRO A 408 -16.21 -15.79 -15.10
CA PRO A 408 -16.14 -14.36 -15.42
C PRO A 408 -16.86 -14.02 -16.73
N LEU A 409 -17.48 -12.83 -16.78
CA LEU A 409 -18.16 -12.29 -17.96
C LEU A 409 -17.26 -11.43 -18.86
N VAL A 410 -16.08 -11.06 -18.36
CA VAL A 410 -15.05 -10.26 -19.04
C VAL A 410 -13.68 -10.76 -18.59
N THR A 411 -12.62 -10.52 -19.36
CA THR A 411 -11.24 -10.89 -18.97
C THR A 411 -10.95 -10.38 -17.57
N THR A 412 -10.63 -11.30 -16.66
CA THR A 412 -10.53 -11.02 -15.23
C THR A 412 -9.22 -11.58 -14.69
N THR A 413 -8.50 -10.78 -13.91
CA THR A 413 -7.34 -11.23 -13.15
C THR A 413 -7.78 -11.59 -11.74
N TYR A 414 -7.50 -12.82 -11.34
CA TYR A 414 -7.67 -13.30 -9.97
C TYR A 414 -6.31 -13.27 -9.26
N SER A 415 -6.27 -12.83 -8.01
CA SER A 415 -5.11 -13.02 -7.14
C SER A 415 -5.39 -14.09 -6.09
N LEU A 416 -4.32 -14.80 -5.70
CA LEU A 416 -4.26 -15.71 -4.56
C LEU A 416 -3.23 -15.18 -3.59
N HIS A 417 -3.67 -14.84 -2.38
CA HIS A 417 -2.81 -14.53 -1.24
C HIS A 417 -2.52 -15.81 -0.47
N ILE A 418 -1.23 -16.09 -0.22
CA ILE A 418 -0.73 -17.19 0.61
C ILE A 418 0.23 -16.68 1.66
N ALA A 419 0.26 -17.34 2.81
CA ALA A 419 1.19 -16.98 3.89
C ALA A 419 1.78 -18.23 4.55
N LYS A 420 3.02 -18.10 5.01
CA LYS A 420 3.74 -19.11 5.78
C LYS A 420 4.58 -18.40 6.83
N GLY A 421 4.32 -18.67 8.11
CA GLY A 421 4.90 -17.87 9.18
C GLY A 421 4.46 -16.41 9.05
N ARG A 422 5.41 -15.48 9.11
CA ARG A 422 5.22 -14.03 8.90
C ARG A 422 5.45 -13.58 7.46
N CYS A 423 5.75 -14.51 6.56
CA CYS A 423 5.95 -14.23 5.13
C CYS A 423 4.67 -14.49 4.35
N ASP A 424 4.33 -13.57 3.45
CA ASP A 424 3.20 -13.69 2.54
C ASP A 424 3.60 -13.47 1.09
N HIS A 425 2.73 -13.90 0.18
CA HIS A 425 2.94 -13.78 -1.26
C HIS A 425 1.61 -13.70 -2.00
N ASP A 426 1.52 -12.78 -2.97
CA ASP A 426 0.37 -12.63 -3.87
C ASP A 426 0.70 -13.16 -5.26
N ILE A 427 -0.11 -14.12 -5.73
CA ILE A 427 0.06 -14.76 -7.04
C ILE A 427 -1.10 -14.33 -7.95
N PRO A 428 -0.86 -13.57 -9.02
CA PRO A 428 -1.90 -13.24 -10.00
C PRO A 428 -2.04 -14.33 -11.07
N ILE A 429 -3.26 -14.51 -11.57
CA ILE A 429 -3.56 -15.24 -12.81
C ILE A 429 -4.64 -14.51 -13.61
N THR A 430 -4.43 -14.34 -14.91
CA THR A 430 -5.41 -13.72 -15.81
C THR A 430 -6.15 -14.78 -16.61
N ILE A 431 -7.48 -14.75 -16.53
CA ILE A 431 -8.36 -15.58 -17.35
C ILE A 431 -8.94 -14.72 -18.46
N VAL A 432 -8.60 -15.06 -19.70
CA VAL A 432 -9.05 -14.36 -20.89
C VAL A 432 -10.47 -14.80 -21.23
N VAL A 433 -11.39 -13.84 -21.34
CA VAL A 433 -12.77 -14.11 -21.72
C VAL A 433 -13.02 -13.64 -23.14
N VAL A 434 -13.40 -14.57 -24.02
CA VAL A 434 -13.79 -14.26 -25.40
C VAL A 434 -15.31 -14.21 -25.52
N ASN A 435 -15.82 -13.24 -26.29
CA ASN A 435 -17.21 -13.27 -26.72
C ASN A 435 -17.38 -14.40 -27.75
N GLY A 436 -18.38 -15.25 -27.53
CA GLY A 436 -18.74 -16.30 -28.48
C GLY A 436 -19.43 -15.74 -29.73
N ILE A 437 -19.70 -16.64 -30.68
CA ILE A 437 -20.51 -16.35 -31.86
C ILE A 437 -21.99 -16.39 -31.45
N THR A 438 -22.80 -15.48 -31.99
CA THR A 438 -24.28 -15.54 -31.86
C THR A 438 -24.88 -15.67 -33.24
N GLY A 439 -25.20 -16.91 -33.62
CA GLY A 439 -25.73 -17.32 -34.91
C GLY A 439 -27.17 -16.84 -35.12
N SER A 440 -27.41 -16.17 -36.24
CA SER A 440 -28.76 -15.72 -36.62
C SER A 440 -28.84 -15.49 -38.13
N PHE A 441 -30.00 -15.77 -38.71
CA PHE A 441 -30.30 -15.42 -40.10
C PHE A 441 -31.79 -15.20 -40.33
N THR A 442 -32.15 -14.56 -41.44
CA THR A 442 -33.54 -14.31 -41.84
C THR A 442 -33.76 -14.77 -43.28
N PRO A 443 -34.62 -15.77 -43.53
CA PRO A 443 -35.08 -16.09 -44.88
C PRO A 443 -36.22 -15.15 -45.29
N ALA A 444 -36.14 -14.57 -46.49
CA ALA A 444 -37.21 -13.75 -47.06
C ALA A 444 -37.25 -13.85 -48.60
N PRO A 445 -38.44 -14.00 -49.22
CA PRO A 445 -39.75 -14.19 -48.59
C PRO A 445 -39.90 -15.56 -47.92
N ASN A 446 -40.78 -15.66 -46.90
CA ASN A 446 -41.17 -16.91 -46.28
C ASN A 446 -42.61 -16.78 -45.73
N PRO A 447 -43.63 -17.45 -46.32
CA PRO A 447 -43.54 -18.47 -47.37
C PRO A 447 -43.16 -17.90 -48.75
N GLN A 448 -42.75 -18.78 -49.68
CA GLN A 448 -42.37 -18.44 -51.06
C GLN A 448 -42.93 -19.45 -52.08
N CYS A 449 -43.22 -19.03 -53.31
CA CYS A 449 -43.71 -19.92 -54.36
C CYS A 449 -42.59 -20.83 -54.93
N VAL A 450 -42.94 -22.04 -55.35
CA VAL A 450 -42.03 -22.94 -56.09
C VAL A 450 -41.37 -22.21 -57.26
N GLY A 451 -40.07 -22.43 -57.45
CA GLY A 451 -39.28 -21.82 -58.53
C GLY A 451 -38.90 -20.35 -58.30
N GLN A 452 -39.32 -19.73 -57.20
CA GLN A 452 -38.89 -18.38 -56.82
C GLN A 452 -37.74 -18.42 -55.81
N GLN A 453 -36.86 -17.41 -55.84
CA GLN A 453 -35.72 -17.32 -54.95
C GLN A 453 -36.12 -16.93 -53.51
N VAL A 454 -35.45 -17.54 -52.54
CA VAL A 454 -35.42 -17.12 -51.13
C VAL A 454 -34.05 -16.51 -50.86
N ASN A 455 -34.03 -15.29 -50.32
CA ASN A 455 -32.81 -14.62 -49.89
C ASN A 455 -32.56 -14.93 -48.42
N PHE A 456 -31.33 -15.34 -48.08
CA PHE A 456 -30.92 -15.58 -46.71
C PHE A 456 -30.02 -14.45 -46.24
N THR A 457 -30.53 -13.58 -45.36
CA THR A 457 -29.75 -12.53 -44.73
C THR A 457 -29.12 -13.06 -43.44
N ASN A 458 -27.80 -13.08 -43.37
CA ASN A 458 -27.05 -13.47 -42.19
C ASN A 458 -26.92 -12.32 -41.19
N ASN A 459 -27.42 -12.56 -39.99
CA ASN A 459 -27.41 -11.61 -38.87
C ASN A 459 -26.47 -12.07 -37.74
N THR A 460 -25.56 -13.00 -38.03
CA THR A 460 -24.63 -13.57 -37.06
C THR A 460 -23.65 -12.51 -36.57
N VAL A 461 -23.42 -12.49 -35.26
CA VAL A 461 -22.41 -11.62 -34.62
C VAL A 461 -21.17 -12.45 -34.28
N GLY A 462 -19.98 -11.93 -34.58
CA GLY A 462 -18.70 -12.52 -34.17
C GLY A 462 -18.13 -13.61 -35.09
N ALA A 463 -18.77 -13.91 -36.22
CA ALA A 463 -18.30 -14.88 -37.21
C ALA A 463 -17.68 -14.21 -38.45
N ASN A 464 -16.78 -14.92 -39.15
CA ASN A 464 -16.22 -14.50 -40.44
C ASN A 464 -16.22 -15.61 -41.51
N SER A 465 -16.73 -16.79 -41.17
CA SER A 465 -16.87 -17.94 -42.06
C SER A 465 -18.23 -18.60 -41.86
N TYR A 466 -18.85 -19.06 -42.94
CA TYR A 466 -20.24 -19.52 -42.95
C TYR A 466 -20.37 -20.79 -43.78
N ARG A 467 -21.25 -21.69 -43.33
CA ARG A 467 -21.65 -22.88 -44.08
C ARG A 467 -23.15 -23.08 -43.96
N TRP A 468 -23.84 -22.99 -45.08
CA TRP A 468 -25.27 -23.19 -45.22
C TRP A 468 -25.58 -24.61 -45.67
N ASN A 469 -26.70 -25.14 -45.18
CA ASN A 469 -27.40 -26.30 -45.73
C ASN A 469 -28.87 -25.88 -45.88
N PHE A 470 -29.43 -25.94 -47.09
CA PHE A 470 -30.78 -25.45 -47.38
C PHE A 470 -31.88 -26.48 -47.12
N GLY A 471 -31.51 -27.71 -46.74
CA GLY A 471 -32.42 -28.82 -46.44
C GLY A 471 -33.06 -29.43 -47.69
N ASP A 472 -32.52 -29.14 -48.88
CA ASP A 472 -33.05 -29.49 -50.20
C ASP A 472 -32.06 -30.38 -50.98
N PRO A 473 -31.90 -31.66 -50.60
CA PRO A 473 -30.93 -32.55 -51.22
C PRO A 473 -31.19 -32.81 -52.72
N SER A 474 -32.43 -32.61 -53.19
CA SER A 474 -32.78 -32.70 -54.61
C SER A 474 -32.08 -31.67 -55.49
N SER A 475 -31.69 -30.53 -54.90
CA SER A 475 -30.94 -29.48 -55.60
C SER A 475 -29.45 -29.79 -55.81
N GLY A 476 -28.97 -30.93 -55.28
CA GLY A 476 -27.59 -31.41 -55.48
C GLY A 476 -26.56 -30.45 -54.88
N PRO A 477 -25.52 -30.02 -55.62
CA PRO A 477 -24.49 -29.11 -55.11
C PRO A 477 -25.04 -27.75 -54.63
N ALA A 478 -26.22 -27.35 -55.11
CA ALA A 478 -26.87 -26.11 -54.71
C ALA A 478 -27.46 -26.17 -53.29
N ASP A 479 -27.56 -27.34 -52.65
CA ASP A 479 -28.07 -27.51 -51.28
C ASP A 479 -27.16 -26.89 -50.21
N SER A 480 -26.02 -26.33 -50.60
CA SER A 480 -25.09 -25.70 -49.67
C SER A 480 -24.46 -24.43 -50.22
N SER A 481 -24.01 -23.56 -49.32
CA SER A 481 -23.28 -22.34 -49.68
C SER A 481 -22.28 -21.94 -48.61
N ALA A 482 -21.24 -21.21 -49.00
CA ALA A 482 -20.28 -20.56 -48.10
C ALA A 482 -20.40 -19.02 -48.12
N LEU A 483 -21.33 -18.46 -48.91
CA LEU A 483 -21.54 -17.03 -48.99
C LEU A 483 -22.12 -16.49 -47.68
N GLN A 484 -21.82 -15.22 -47.37
CA GLN A 484 -22.40 -14.56 -46.20
C GLN A 484 -23.93 -14.46 -46.32
N ASN A 485 -24.45 -14.01 -47.47
CA ASN A 485 -25.88 -13.89 -47.75
C ASN A 485 -26.23 -14.64 -49.04
N PRO A 486 -26.49 -15.96 -48.99
CA PRO A 486 -26.81 -16.72 -50.19
C PRO A 486 -28.27 -16.54 -50.62
N VAL A 487 -28.54 -17.01 -51.84
CA VAL A 487 -29.89 -17.20 -52.38
C VAL A 487 -30.07 -18.67 -52.74
N HIS A 488 -31.28 -19.21 -52.55
CA HIS A 488 -31.62 -20.57 -52.96
C HIS A 488 -33.00 -20.59 -53.62
N THR A 489 -33.18 -21.46 -54.62
CA THR A 489 -34.47 -21.70 -55.29
C THR A 489 -34.89 -23.12 -55.02
N TYR A 490 -36.14 -23.31 -54.63
CA TYR A 490 -36.72 -24.62 -54.33
C TYR A 490 -37.69 -25.04 -55.44
N ASP A 491 -37.47 -26.23 -56.02
CA ASP A 491 -38.25 -26.75 -57.15
C ASP A 491 -39.47 -27.57 -56.74
N SER A 492 -39.69 -27.77 -55.43
CA SER A 492 -40.81 -28.54 -54.91
C SER A 492 -41.46 -27.85 -53.71
N ALA A 493 -42.78 -27.98 -53.60
CA ALA A 493 -43.53 -27.42 -52.48
C ALA A 493 -43.32 -28.32 -51.24
N ALA A 494 -42.63 -27.79 -50.23
CA ALA A 494 -42.36 -28.46 -48.97
C ALA A 494 -41.97 -27.44 -47.88
N THR A 495 -41.79 -27.91 -46.65
CA THR A 495 -41.10 -27.12 -45.61
C THR A 495 -39.69 -27.66 -45.45
N TYR A 496 -38.71 -26.79 -45.67
CA TYR A 496 -37.29 -27.09 -45.66
C TYR A 496 -36.65 -26.62 -44.36
N THR A 497 -35.75 -27.42 -43.79
CA THR A 497 -35.00 -27.07 -42.57
C THR A 497 -33.63 -26.54 -42.97
N VAL A 498 -33.44 -25.23 -42.82
CA VAL A 498 -32.21 -24.54 -43.21
C VAL A 498 -31.29 -24.42 -42.00
N THR A 499 -30.05 -24.86 -42.15
CA THR A 499 -28.99 -24.79 -41.12
C THR A 499 -27.88 -23.84 -41.55
N LEU A 500 -27.49 -22.93 -40.66
CA LEU A 500 -26.29 -22.11 -40.80
C LEU A 500 -25.31 -22.47 -39.69
N ILE A 501 -24.11 -22.91 -40.07
CA ILE A 501 -22.95 -23.06 -39.19
C ILE A 501 -22.06 -21.85 -39.42
N ALA A 502 -21.92 -21.00 -38.40
CA ALA A 502 -21.06 -19.82 -38.45
C ALA A 502 -19.80 -20.04 -37.61
N LYS A 503 -18.64 -19.62 -38.13
CA LYS A 503 -17.32 -19.83 -37.51
C LYS A 503 -16.47 -18.56 -37.50
N ASN A 504 -15.51 -18.51 -36.57
CA ASN A 504 -14.39 -17.56 -36.60
C ASN A 504 -13.06 -18.26 -36.31
N ASN A 505 -11.95 -17.52 -36.39
CA ASN A 505 -10.60 -18.04 -36.06
C ASN A 505 -10.28 -17.93 -34.55
N GLY A 506 -11.27 -17.65 -33.69
CA GLY A 506 -11.10 -17.54 -32.25
C GLY A 506 -10.92 -18.90 -31.56
N GLY A 507 -10.67 -18.86 -30.25
CA GLY A 507 -10.46 -20.03 -29.39
C GLY A 507 -11.70 -20.93 -29.20
N SER A 508 -11.95 -21.38 -27.98
CA SER A 508 -12.94 -22.43 -27.65
C SER A 508 -14.41 -22.14 -28.02
N CYS A 509 -14.82 -20.89 -28.27
CA CYS A 509 -16.18 -20.54 -28.74
C CYS A 509 -16.18 -19.90 -30.12
N ASN A 510 -15.70 -20.65 -31.09
CA ASN A 510 -15.53 -20.21 -32.47
C ASN A 510 -16.53 -20.81 -33.45
N VAL A 511 -17.59 -21.46 -32.97
CA VAL A 511 -18.65 -22.02 -33.79
C VAL A 511 -20.01 -21.84 -33.14
N ASP A 512 -21.01 -21.47 -33.93
CA ASP A 512 -22.42 -21.54 -33.55
C ASP A 512 -23.24 -22.13 -34.71
N THR A 513 -24.33 -22.82 -34.39
CA THR A 513 -25.22 -23.46 -35.37
C THR A 513 -26.66 -23.04 -35.11
N VAL A 514 -27.27 -22.40 -36.11
CA VAL A 514 -28.66 -21.94 -36.06
C VAL A 514 -29.49 -22.63 -37.13
N VAL A 515 -30.73 -22.96 -36.78
CA VAL A 515 -31.68 -23.68 -37.65
C VAL A 515 -32.98 -22.88 -37.76
N LYS A 516 -33.51 -22.71 -38.97
CA LYS A 516 -34.85 -22.14 -39.23
C LYS A 516 -35.54 -22.86 -40.37
N THR A 517 -36.86 -22.75 -40.45
CA THR A 517 -37.65 -23.35 -41.53
C THR A 517 -38.02 -22.36 -42.63
N VAL A 518 -38.05 -22.84 -43.86
CA VAL A 518 -38.56 -22.11 -45.03
C VAL A 518 -39.71 -22.92 -45.63
N THR A 519 -40.85 -22.27 -45.87
CA THR A 519 -42.04 -22.91 -46.44
C THR A 519 -42.21 -22.52 -47.90
N ILE A 520 -42.24 -23.52 -48.77
CA ILE A 520 -42.41 -23.37 -50.21
C ILE A 520 -43.78 -23.88 -50.62
N VAL A 521 -44.56 -23.04 -51.29
CA VAL A 521 -45.95 -23.32 -51.67
C VAL A 521 -46.09 -23.48 -53.18
N ALA A 522 -46.91 -24.44 -53.60
CA ALA A 522 -47.25 -24.62 -55.00
C ALA A 522 -48.12 -23.46 -55.51
N PRO A 523 -48.06 -23.11 -56.81
CA PRO A 523 -49.00 -22.16 -57.39
C PRO A 523 -50.44 -22.66 -57.24
N PRO A 524 -51.42 -21.75 -57.09
CA PRO A 524 -52.83 -22.13 -57.06
C PRO A 524 -53.23 -22.80 -58.38
N GLN A 525 -53.97 -23.90 -58.28
CA GLN A 525 -54.55 -24.62 -59.43
C GLN A 525 -56.06 -24.34 -59.47
N PRO A 526 -56.53 -23.32 -60.21
CA PRO A 526 -57.94 -22.98 -60.27
C PRO A 526 -58.74 -24.09 -60.97
N VAL A 527 -59.81 -24.55 -60.33
CA VAL A 527 -60.80 -25.44 -60.95
C VAL A 527 -61.96 -24.58 -61.43
N ILE A 528 -62.20 -24.57 -62.74
CA ILE A 528 -63.35 -23.91 -63.35
C ILE A 528 -64.47 -24.94 -63.49
N SER A 529 -65.66 -24.57 -63.01
CA SER A 529 -66.89 -25.36 -63.10
C SER A 529 -67.97 -24.56 -63.82
N GLY A 530 -68.91 -25.24 -64.49
CA GLY A 530 -69.97 -24.62 -65.27
C GLY A 530 -70.39 -25.53 -66.42
N ASN A 531 -71.42 -25.13 -67.17
CA ASN A 531 -71.81 -25.86 -68.36
C ASN A 531 -70.88 -25.48 -69.52
N ASP A 532 -70.18 -26.46 -70.09
CA ASP A 532 -69.21 -26.31 -71.18
C ASP A 532 -69.86 -26.41 -72.58
N SER A 533 -71.19 -26.56 -72.63
CA SER A 533 -71.96 -26.59 -73.87
C SER A 533 -73.21 -25.71 -73.79
N VAL A 534 -73.33 -24.78 -74.72
CA VAL A 534 -74.51 -23.91 -74.87
C VAL A 534 -74.94 -23.84 -76.33
N CYS A 535 -76.24 -23.62 -76.56
CA CYS A 535 -76.75 -23.33 -77.91
C CYS A 535 -76.19 -21.99 -78.41
N ALA A 536 -76.11 -21.81 -79.73
CA ALA A 536 -75.68 -20.53 -80.32
C ALA A 536 -76.55 -19.36 -79.83
N GLY A 537 -75.92 -18.34 -79.25
CA GLY A 537 -76.60 -17.19 -78.62
C GLY A 537 -77.07 -17.42 -77.17
N GLY A 538 -76.88 -18.62 -76.61
CA GLY A 538 -77.13 -18.92 -75.20
C GLY A 538 -76.04 -18.38 -74.26
N ASN A 539 -76.29 -18.47 -72.96
CA ASN A 539 -75.34 -18.10 -71.91
C ASN A 539 -75.04 -19.29 -70.97
N THR A 540 -73.89 -19.24 -70.32
CA THR A 540 -73.46 -20.14 -69.24
C THR A 540 -72.75 -19.30 -68.19
N VAL A 541 -72.67 -19.81 -66.96
CA VAL A 541 -71.87 -19.21 -65.89
C VAL A 541 -70.69 -20.12 -65.61
N LEU A 542 -69.48 -19.59 -65.70
CA LEU A 542 -68.25 -20.29 -65.31
C LEU A 542 -67.81 -19.79 -63.94
N THR A 543 -67.53 -20.69 -63.01
CA THR A 543 -67.11 -20.37 -61.64
C THR A 543 -65.77 -21.00 -61.33
N ALA A 544 -64.79 -20.17 -60.93
CA ALA A 544 -63.51 -20.60 -60.41
C ALA A 544 -63.63 -20.86 -58.89
N SER A 545 -63.80 -22.12 -58.52
CA SER A 545 -63.89 -22.54 -57.11
C SER A 545 -62.50 -22.60 -56.46
N GLY A 546 -62.34 -22.08 -55.24
CA GLY A 546 -61.06 -22.13 -54.52
C GLY A 546 -60.75 -20.95 -53.58
N GLY A 547 -61.61 -19.92 -53.54
CA GLY A 547 -61.45 -18.79 -52.60
C GLY A 547 -60.18 -17.97 -52.79
N TYR A 548 -59.74 -17.79 -54.04
CA TYR A 548 -58.53 -17.04 -54.37
C TYR A 548 -58.68 -15.55 -54.05
N VAL A 549 -57.57 -14.90 -53.69
CA VAL A 549 -57.54 -13.46 -53.35
C VAL A 549 -57.80 -12.54 -54.54
N SER A 550 -57.66 -13.06 -55.77
CA SER A 550 -57.90 -12.33 -57.02
C SER A 550 -58.23 -13.28 -58.16
N TYR A 551 -59.03 -12.83 -59.12
CA TYR A 551 -59.41 -13.59 -60.32
C TYR A 551 -59.10 -12.77 -61.57
N ALA A 552 -58.74 -13.44 -62.66
CA ALA A 552 -58.51 -12.82 -63.96
C ALA A 552 -58.99 -13.76 -65.06
N TRP A 553 -60.07 -13.38 -65.74
CA TRP A 553 -60.64 -14.12 -66.85
C TRP A 553 -60.22 -13.52 -68.19
N ASN A 554 -60.21 -14.33 -69.25
CA ASN A 554 -59.82 -13.88 -70.60
C ASN A 554 -60.80 -12.87 -71.23
N ASN A 555 -62.01 -12.75 -70.67
CA ASN A 555 -62.99 -11.72 -71.02
C ASN A 555 -62.79 -10.41 -70.24
N GLY A 556 -61.76 -10.31 -69.39
CA GLY A 556 -61.44 -9.13 -68.59
C GLY A 556 -62.14 -9.05 -67.24
N ALA A 557 -62.99 -10.01 -66.87
CA ALA A 557 -63.65 -10.02 -65.56
C ALA A 557 -62.70 -10.42 -64.42
N THR A 558 -63.00 -9.95 -63.21
CA THR A 558 -62.17 -10.12 -61.99
C THR A 558 -62.92 -10.77 -60.83
N THR A 559 -64.14 -11.26 -61.07
CA THR A 559 -65.01 -11.94 -60.10
C THR A 559 -64.73 -13.45 -60.08
N SER A 560 -65.19 -14.14 -59.02
CA SER A 560 -65.06 -15.61 -58.91
C SER A 560 -65.90 -16.38 -59.94
N SER A 561 -66.85 -15.71 -60.59
CA SER A 561 -67.68 -16.27 -61.66
C SER A 561 -67.85 -15.27 -62.81
N ILE A 562 -68.01 -15.76 -64.04
CA ILE A 562 -68.25 -14.97 -65.26
C ILE A 562 -69.42 -15.45 -66.09
#